data_AF-X1UNN6-F1
#
_entry.id   AF-X1UNN6-F1
#
_cell.length_a   1.000
_cell.length_b   1.000
_cell.length_c   1.000
_cell.angle_alpha   90.00
_cell.angle_beta   90.00
_cell.angle_gamma   90.00
#
_symmetry.space_group_name_H-M   'P 1'
#
loop_
_entity.id
_entity.type
_entity.pdbx_description
1 polymer ?
#
loop_
_entity_poly.entity_id
_entity_poly.type
_entity_poly.pdbx_seq_one_letter_code
_entity_poly.pdbx_strand_id
1 'polypeptide(L)' 'MSNNKTIGFDRKIELSWLDATAYWTSQGLNDKEVADKLSELLGGKLSDRSERSGLSKTITVLLHIWNKVPERLVPFRD' A
#
# COMPACT_ATOMS: atom_id res chain seq x y z
N MET A 1 -26.64 -0.75 -1.03
CA MET A 1 -25.40 -1.01 -1.80
C MET A 1 -24.61 0.28 -1.85
N SER A 2 -23.59 0.41 -1.00
CA SER A 2 -22.80 1.63 -0.94
C SER A 2 -21.77 1.62 -2.06
N ASN A 3 -21.99 2.45 -3.08
CA ASN A 3 -20.96 2.81 -4.07
C ASN A 3 -19.83 3.55 -3.32
N ASN A 4 -18.84 2.82 -2.81
CA ASN A 4 -17.61 3.41 -2.31
C ASN A 4 -16.80 3.95 -3.50
N LYS A 5 -17.22 5.10 -4.03
CA LYS A 5 -16.36 5.97 -4.86
C LYS A 5 -15.25 6.53 -3.96
N THR A 6 -14.32 5.70 -3.52
CA THR A 6 -13.18 6.18 -2.76
C THR A 6 -12.09 6.55 -3.76
N ILE A 7 -12.13 7.78 -4.28
CA ILE A 7 -10.91 8.44 -4.75
C ILE A 7 -10.62 9.56 -3.75
N GLY A 8 -9.65 9.29 -2.89
CA GLY A 8 -9.08 10.25 -1.97
C GLY A 8 -7.58 10.04 -1.92
N PHE A 9 -6.89 10.33 -3.03
CA PHE A 9 -5.44 10.44 -3.07
C PHE A 9 -5.04 11.89 -2.75
N ASP A 10 -5.40 12.32 -1.54
CA ASP A 10 -5.05 13.65 -1.03
C ASP A 10 -3.57 13.73 -0.59
N ARG A 11 -2.86 12.60 -0.59
CA ARG A 11 -1.50 12.49 -0.05
C ARG A 11 -0.52 12.01 -1.11
N LYS A 12 0.65 12.65 -1.12
CA LYS A 12 1.79 12.22 -1.94
C LYS A 12 2.25 10.84 -1.46
N ILE A 13 2.26 9.86 -2.36
CA ILE A 13 3.01 8.61 -2.16
C ILE A 13 4.42 8.85 -2.67
N GLU A 14 5.42 8.61 -1.82
CA GLU A 14 6.81 8.63 -2.27
C GLU A 14 7.08 7.44 -3.20
N LEU A 15 7.80 7.68 -4.29
CA LEU A 15 8.21 6.63 -5.22
C LEU A 15 8.96 5.50 -4.50
N SER A 16 9.77 5.84 -3.50
CA SER A 16 10.50 4.88 -2.67
C SER A 16 9.60 3.86 -1.96
N TRP A 17 8.35 4.21 -1.66
CA TRP A 17 7.41 3.30 -1.01
C TRP A 17 6.83 2.30 -2.03
N LEU A 18 6.61 2.75 -3.27
CA LEU A 18 6.22 1.88 -4.38
C LEU A 18 7.32 0.87 -4.68
N ASP A 19 8.57 1.34 -4.80
CA ASP A 19 9.73 0.49 -5.08
C ASP A 19 9.95 -0.55 -3.99
N ALA A 20 9.87 -0.15 -2.71
CA ALA A 20 10.01 -1.07 -1.59
C ALA A 20 8.90 -2.13 -1.59
N THR A 21 7.66 -1.73 -1.87
CA THR A 21 6.52 -2.66 -1.93
C THR A 21 6.71 -3.65 -3.08
N ALA A 22 7.00 -3.18 -4.30
CA ALA A 22 7.24 -4.03 -5.46
C ALA A 22 8.39 -5.01 -5.22
N TYR A 23 9.48 -4.56 -4.60
CA TYR A 23 10.58 -5.42 -4.20
C TYR A 23 10.09 -6.56 -3.28
N TRP A 24 9.38 -6.27 -2.20
CA TRP A 24 8.87 -7.32 -1.30
C TRP A 24 7.85 -8.25 -1.97
N THR A 25 6.97 -7.72 -2.83
CA THR A 25 6.04 -8.52 -3.62
C THR A 25 6.79 -9.49 -4.54
N SER A 26 7.85 -9.04 -5.22
CA SER A 26 8.68 -9.88 -6.10
C SER A 26 9.43 -11.00 -5.37
N GLN A 27 9.68 -10.84 -4.07
CA GLN A 27 10.24 -11.88 -3.20
C GLN A 27 9.20 -12.92 -2.77
N GLY A 28 7.94 -12.79 -3.21
CA GLY A 28 6.86 -13.71 -2.88
C GLY A 28 6.27 -13.52 -1.47
N LEU A 29 6.51 -12.38 -0.83
CA LEU A 29 5.93 -12.08 0.49
C LEU A 29 4.40 -11.94 0.36
N ASN A 30 3.70 -12.51 1.34
CA ASN A 30 2.25 -12.40 1.41
C ASN A 30 1.80 -11.01 1.92
N ASP A 31 0.51 -10.72 1.76
CA ASP A 31 -0.07 -9.41 2.09
C ASP A 31 0.21 -8.95 3.52
N LYS A 32 0.24 -9.87 4.48
CA LYS A 32 0.48 -9.55 5.88
C LYS A 32 1.94 -9.17 6.10
N GLU A 33 2.86 -9.94 5.53
CA GLU A 33 4.31 -9.66 5.62
C GLU A 33 4.68 -8.32 4.98
N VAL A 34 4.09 -8.01 3.82
CA VAL A 34 4.27 -6.71 3.16
C VAL A 34 3.66 -5.58 3.98
N ALA A 35 2.48 -5.79 4.57
CA ALA A 35 1.84 -4.80 5.45
C ALA A 35 2.68 -4.50 6.70
N ASP A 36 3.27 -5.52 7.32
CA ASP A 36 4.12 -5.39 8.51
C ASP A 36 5.38 -4.59 8.16
N LYS A 37 6.05 -4.92 7.04
CA LYS A 37 7.22 -4.16 6.55
C LYS A 37 6.89 -2.71 6.19
N LEU A 38 5.73 -2.46 5.58
CA LEU A 38 5.27 -1.10 5.31
C LEU A 38 4.96 -0.35 6.60
N SER A 39 4.39 -1.01 7.61
CA SER A 39 4.12 -0.40 8.92
C SER A 39 5.41 0.03 9.61
N GLU A 40 6.48 -0.77 9.50
CA GLU A 40 7.80 -0.41 9.99
C GLU A 40 8.42 0.76 9.22
N LEU A 41 8.42 0.69 7.88
CA LEU A 41 8.96 1.73 7.00
C LEU A 41 8.26 3.08 7.17
N LEU A 42 6.93 3.07 7.32
CA LEU A 42 6.10 4.26 7.40
C LEU A 42 5.86 4.74 8.83
N GLY A 43 5.98 3.87 9.83
CA GLY A 43 5.77 4.19 11.24
C GLY A 43 6.71 5.27 11.77
N GLY A 44 7.93 5.34 11.23
CA GLY A 44 8.87 6.44 11.51
C GLY A 44 8.59 7.73 10.75
N LYS A 45 7.79 7.69 9.68
CA LYS A 45 7.52 8.81 8.76
C LYS A 45 6.16 9.49 8.98
N LEU A 46 5.18 8.78 9.55
CA LEU A 46 3.78 9.22 9.72
C LEU A 46 3.36 9.24 11.21
N SER A 47 4.21 9.79 12.06
CA SER A 47 4.16 9.64 13.51
C SER A 47 3.10 10.49 14.24
N ASP A 48 2.24 11.26 13.55
CA ASP A 48 1.25 12.08 14.24
C ASP A 48 -0.07 11.34 14.52
N ARG A 49 -0.68 11.60 15.68
CA ARG A 49 -1.73 10.74 16.27
C ARG A 49 -3.06 10.72 15.48
N SER A 50 -3.28 11.68 14.58
CA SER A 50 -4.39 11.69 13.60
C SER A 50 -4.07 10.93 12.30
N GLU A 51 -2.80 10.55 12.10
CA GLU A 51 -2.25 9.92 10.91
C GLU A 51 -2.30 8.40 10.94
N ARG A 52 -2.73 7.77 12.04
CA ARG A 52 -2.94 6.31 12.07
C ARG A 52 -3.92 5.86 10.96
N SER A 53 -4.93 6.69 10.67
CA SER A 53 -5.81 6.50 9.51
C SER A 53 -5.09 6.69 8.17
N GLY A 54 -4.15 7.65 8.10
CA GLY A 54 -3.34 7.91 6.92
C GLY A 54 -2.37 6.76 6.60
N LEU A 55 -1.65 6.26 7.60
CA LEU A 55 -0.74 5.12 7.49
C LEU A 55 -1.49 3.89 7.00
N SER A 56 -2.60 3.52 7.64
CA SER A 56 -3.40 2.37 7.21
C SER A 56 -3.94 2.52 5.78
N LYS A 57 -4.32 3.73 5.36
CA LYS A 57 -4.77 4.01 3.98
C LYS A 57 -3.62 3.89 2.99
N THR A 58 -2.45 4.45 3.28
CA THR A 58 -1.26 4.33 2.43
C THR A 58 -0.87 2.86 2.24
N ILE A 59 -0.82 2.08 3.33
CA ILE A 59 -0.55 0.63 3.26
C ILE A 59 -1.59 -0.07 2.39
N THR A 60 -2.87 0.25 2.60
CA THR A 60 -3.96 -0.35 1.81
C THR A 60 -3.77 -0.09 0.32
N VAL A 61 -3.44 1.14 -0.05
CA VAL A 61 -3.20 1.52 -1.44
C VAL A 61 -2.00 0.77 -2.02
N LEU A 62 -0.86 0.78 -1.34
CA LEU A 62 0.36 0.09 -1.81
C LEU A 62 0.12 -1.41 -2.00
N LEU A 63 -0.61 -2.05 -1.07
CA LEU A 63 -1.00 -3.45 -1.22
C LEU A 63 -1.93 -3.67 -2.41
N HIS A 64 -2.89 -2.79 -2.70
CA HIS A 64 -3.77 -2.94 -3.86
C HIS A 64 -3.06 -2.73 -5.20
N ILE A 65 -1.95 -1.99 -5.21
CA ILE A 65 -1.13 -1.78 -6.41
C ILE A 65 -0.29 -3.03 -6.71
N TRP A 66 0.29 -3.67 -5.70
CA TRP A 66 1.30 -4.72 -5.92
C TRP A 66 0.85 -6.13 -5.51
N ASN A 67 0.21 -6.28 -4.36
CA ASN A 67 -0.10 -7.57 -3.76
C ASN A 67 -1.52 -8.06 -4.07
N LYS A 68 -2.52 -7.20 -3.87
CA LYS A 68 -3.96 -7.50 -4.02
C LYS A 68 -4.47 -7.10 -5.39
N VAL A 69 -3.68 -7.34 -6.43
CA VAL A 69 -4.06 -7.02 -7.80
C VAL A 69 -5.10 -8.04 -8.28
N PRO A 70 -6.28 -7.60 -8.74
CA PRO A 70 -7.27 -8.50 -9.32
C PRO A 70 -6.65 -9.31 -10.48
N GLU A 71 -6.99 -10.59 -10.61
CA GLU A 71 -6.40 -11.50 -11.62
C GLU A 71 -6.38 -10.90 -13.04
N ARG A 72 -7.46 -10.22 -13.43
CA ARG A 72 -7.58 -9.57 -14.75
C ARG A 72 -6.57 -8.43 -14.98
N LEU A 73 -5.98 -7.89 -13.92
CA LEU A 73 -5.03 -6.78 -13.95
C LEU A 73 -3.57 -7.23 -13.75
N VAL A 74 -3.35 -8.47 -13.32
CA VAL A 74 -2.00 -9.04 -13.12
C VAL A 74 -1.10 -8.87 -14.35
N PRO A 75 -1.56 -9.09 -15.60
CA PRO A 75 -0.71 -8.91 -16.80
C PRO A 75 -0.24 -7.47 -17.07
N PHE A 76 -0.77 -6.48 -16.34
CA PHE A 76 -0.36 -5.08 -16.46
C PHE A 76 0.52 -4.63 -15.28
N ARG A 77 0.65 -5.48 -14.25
CA ARG A 77 1.54 -5.26 -13.11
C ARG A 77 2.91 -5.85 -13.39
N ASP A 78 2.95 -7.07 -13.91
CA ASP A 78 4.15 -7.86 -14.23
C ASP A 78 4.64 -7.62 -15.66
#